data_AF-A0A972NGD6-F1
#
_entry.id   AF-A0A972NGD6-F1
#
_cell.length_a   1.000
_cell.length_b   1.000
_cell.length_c   1.000
_cell.angle_alpha   90.00
_cell.angle_beta   90.00
_cell.angle_gamma   90.00
#
_symmetry.space_group_name_H-M   'P 1'
#
loop_
_entity.id
_entity.type
_entity.pdbx_description
1 polymer ?
#
loop_
_entity_poly.entity_id
_entity_poly.type
_entity_poly.pdbx_seq_one_letter_code
_entity_poly.pdbx_strand_id
1 'polypeptide(L)' 'MPETLLLIPHYADPEGLKRTLSSVKEDEPPFVLVVDDGSPECPSEEELKEAFPHLQLKLLRLPEN' A
#
# COMPACT_ATOMS: atom_id res chain seq x y z
N MET A 1 -13.03 6.48 -11.81
CA MET A 1 -12.57 6.06 -10.47
C MET A 1 -12.34 4.57 -10.53
N PRO A 2 -11.34 3.99 -9.84
CA PRO A 2 -11.13 2.55 -9.84
C PRO A 2 -12.41 1.84 -9.36
N GLU A 3 -12.84 0.79 -10.05
CA GLU A 3 -14.03 0.02 -9.67
C GLU A 3 -13.76 -0.97 -8.52
N THR A 4 -12.47 -1.22 -8.24
CA THR A 4 -12.02 -2.17 -7.23
C THR A 4 -11.10 -1.51 -6.21
N LEU A 5 -11.30 -1.87 -4.93
CA LEU A 5 -10.42 -1.53 -3.82
C LEU A 5 -9.57 -2.76 -3.45
N LEU A 6 -8.24 -2.61 -3.49
CA LEU A 6 -7.30 -3.58 -2.93
C LEU A 6 -6.91 -3.12 -1.53
N LEU A 7 -7.41 -3.82 -0.51
CA LEU A 7 -7.04 -3.58 0.89
C LEU A 7 -5.87 -4.51 1.26
N ILE A 8 -4.78 -3.95 1.75
CA ILE A 8 -3.57 -4.68 2.16
C ILE A 8 -3.33 -4.42 3.65
N PRO A 9 -3.66 -5.37 4.55
CA PRO A 9 -3.18 -5.30 5.92
C PRO A 9 -1.67 -5.54 5.93
N HIS A 10 -0.93 -4.70 6.64
CA HIS A 10 0.52 -4.74 6.69
C HIS A 10 1.01 -4.67 8.14
N TYR A 11 2.00 -5.51 8.47
CA TYR A 11 2.73 -5.45 9.72
C TYR A 11 4.18 -5.92 9.52
N ALA A 12 5.15 -5.06 9.81
CA ALA A 12 6.58 -5.36 9.90
C ALA A 12 7.19 -6.14 8.71
N ASP A 13 6.68 -5.97 7.49
CA ASP A 13 7.20 -6.60 6.27
C ASP A 13 7.21 -5.61 5.06
N PRO A 14 8.09 -4.60 5.09
CA PRO A 14 8.16 -3.59 4.03
C PRO A 14 8.52 -4.17 2.66
N GLU A 15 9.29 -5.26 2.61
CA GLU A 15 9.67 -5.92 1.35
C GLU A 15 8.51 -6.74 0.78
N GLY A 16 7.75 -7.43 1.64
CA GLY A 16 6.50 -8.09 1.24
C GLY A 16 5.46 -7.12 0.72
N LEU A 17 5.34 -5.94 1.35
CA LEU A 17 4.48 -4.86 0.87
C LEU A 17 4.88 -4.41 -0.54
N LYS A 18 6.16 -4.07 -0.74
CA LYS A 18 6.67 -3.65 -2.06
C LYS A 18 6.44 -4.71 -3.13
N ARG A 19 6.74 -5.98 -2.84
CA ARG A 19 6.51 -7.10 -3.79
C ARG A 19 5.04 -7.23 -4.17
N THR A 20 4.14 -7.05 -3.19
CA THR A 20 2.69 -7.09 -3.44
C THR A 20 2.27 -5.95 -4.35
N LEU A 21 2.71 -4.72 -4.08
CA LEU A 21 2.43 -3.54 -4.91
C LEU A 21 3.00 -3.68 -6.33
N SER A 22 4.22 -4.21 -6.48
CA SER A 22 4.83 -4.49 -7.79
C SER A 22 4.06 -5.51 -8.63
N SER A 23 3.25 -6.38 -8.00
CA SER A 23 2.47 -7.40 -8.73
C SER A 23 1.20 -6.84 -9.38
N VAL A 24 0.81 -5.61 -9.05
CA VAL A 24 -0.39 -4.96 -9.58
C VAL A 24 -0.08 -4.34 -10.95
N LYS A 25 -0.82 -4.78 -11.97
CA LYS A 25 -0.64 -4.37 -13.38
C LYS A 25 -1.22 -2.98 -13.66
N GLU A 26 -0.66 -2.32 -14.67
CA GLU A 26 -1.02 -0.95 -15.09
C GLU A 26 -2.31 -0.84 -15.91
N ASP A 27 -2.78 -1.93 -16.53
CA ASP A 27 -3.89 -1.88 -17.50
C ASP A 27 -5.21 -1.42 -16.87
N GLU A 28 -5.44 -1.78 -15.60
CA GLU A 28 -6.59 -1.33 -14.80
C GLU A 28 -6.27 -1.42 -13.30
N PRO A 29 -5.55 -0.44 -12.73
CA PRO A 29 -5.07 -0.53 -11.36
C PRO A 29 -6.23 -0.26 -10.38
N PRO A 30 -6.41 -1.10 -9.34
CA PRO A 30 -7.35 -0.80 -8.26
C PRO A 30 -6.90 0.43 -7.48
N PHE A 31 -7.82 1.01 -6.71
CA PHE A 31 -7.41 1.88 -5.61
C PHE A 31 -6.78 1.00 -4.53
N VAL A 32 -5.59 1.36 -4.05
CA VAL A 32 -4.88 0.61 -3.02
C VAL A 32 -5.02 1.32 -1.68
N LEU A 33 -5.53 0.59 -0.69
CA LEU A 33 -5.53 1.03 0.70
C LEU A 33 -4.64 0.09 1.51
N VAL A 34 -3.48 0.60 1.92
CA VAL A 34 -2.61 -0.10 2.87
C VAL A 34 -3.05 0.28 4.27
N VAL A 35 -3.27 -0.72 5.13
CA VAL A 35 -3.59 -0.53 6.55
C VAL A 35 -2.43 -1.09 7.36
N ASP A 36 -1.62 -0.20 7.93
CA ASP A 36 -0.51 -0.55 8.79
C ASP A 36 -0.99 -0.79 10.23
N ASP A 37 -0.78 -1.99 10.74
CA ASP A 37 -1.22 -2.46 12.06
C ASP A 37 -0.15 -2.21 13.14
N GLY A 38 0.46 -1.02 13.13
CA GLY A 38 1.45 -0.61 14.13
C GLY A 38 2.86 -1.16 13.87
N SER A 39 3.34 -1.11 12.63
CA SER A 39 4.70 -1.55 12.34
C SER A 39 5.74 -0.63 12.99
N PRO A 40 6.84 -1.18 13.57
CA PRO A 40 7.96 -0.36 14.05
C PRO A 40 8.61 0.46 12.93
N GLU A 41 8.67 -0.12 11.74
CA GLU A 41 9.16 0.49 10.51
C GLU A 41 8.15 0.22 9.39
N CYS A 42 7.59 1.29 8.82
CA CYS A 42 6.70 1.23 7.66
C CYS A 42 7.08 2.38 6.71
N PRO A 43 7.14 2.13 5.38
CA PRO A 43 7.27 3.20 4.40
C PRO A 43 6.20 4.27 4.60
N SER A 44 6.53 5.50 4.28
CA SER A 44 5.60 6.62 4.18
C SER A 44 4.66 6.48 2.98
N GLU A 45 3.53 7.19 2.99
CA GLU A 45 2.61 7.23 1.84
C GLU A 45 3.32 7.79 0.60
N GLU A 46 4.15 8.81 0.79
CA GLU A 46 4.95 9.46 -0.24
C GLU A 46 5.95 8.49 -0.88
N GLU A 47 6.73 7.75 -0.08
CA GLU A 47 7.68 6.75 -0.60
C GLU A 47 6.98 5.66 -1.42
N LEU A 48 5.80 5.21 -0.99
CA LEU A 48 5.02 4.23 -1.75
C LEU A 48 4.50 4.81 -3.07
N LYS A 49 4.05 6.06 -3.08
CA LYS A 49 3.58 6.73 -4.30
C LYS A 49 4.71 7.02 -5.29
N GLU A 50 5.90 7.37 -4.79
CA GLU A 50 7.09 7.57 -5.62
C GLU A 50 7.56 6.25 -6.25
N ALA A 51 7.52 5.15 -5.49
CA ALA A 51 7.90 3.83 -5.97
C ALA A 51 6.89 3.20 -6.94
N PHE A 52 5.60 3.53 -6.80
CA PHE A 52 4.49 2.95 -7.57
C PHE A 52 3.57 4.04 -8.16
N PRO A 53 4.06 4.88 -9.09
CA PRO A 53 3.34 6.04 -9.59
C PRO A 53 2.09 5.70 -10.41
N HIS A 54 1.95 4.45 -10.86
CA HIS A 54 0.78 3.95 -11.56
C HIS A 54 -0.39 3.58 -10.63
N LEU A 55 -0.15 3.49 -9.32
CA LEU A 55 -1.17 3.13 -8.33
C LEU A 55 -1.79 4.37 -7.68
N GLN A 56 -3.12 4.36 -7.56
CA GLN A 56 -3.82 5.27 -6.65
C GLN A 56 -3.76 4.69 -5.25
N LEU A 57 -2.87 5.21 -4.39
CA LEU A 57 -2.57 4.62 -3.09
C LEU A 57 -2.90 5.55 -1.91
N LYS A 58 -3.40 4.95 -0.83
CA LYS A 58 -3.50 5.54 0.51
C LYS A 58 -2.90 4.61 1.56
N LEU A 59 -2.24 5.22 2.56
CA LEU A 59 -1.73 4.53 3.74
C LEU A 59 -2.51 5.00 4.98
N LEU A 60 -3.17 4.07 5.65
CA LEU A 60 -3.79 4.28 6.96
C LEU A 60 -2.91 3.61 8.01
N ARG A 61 -2.43 4.38 9.00
CA ARG A 61 -1.76 3.82 10.18
C ARG A 61 -2.75 3.71 11.32
N LEU A 62 -2.94 2.51 11.84
CA LEU A 62 -3.75 2.33 13.04
C LEU A 62 -2.99 2.85 14.26
N PRO A 63 -3.66 3.53 15.21
CA PRO A 63 -3.06 3.82 16.50
C PRO A 63 -2.66 2.49 17.17
N GLU A 64 -1.53 2.49 17.89
CA GLU A 64 -1.08 1.31 18.64
C GLU A 64 -2.26 0.68 19.41
N ASN A 65 -2.50 -0.61 19.19
CA ASN A 65 -3.56 -1.37 19.88
C ASN A 65 -3.26 -1.55 21.37
#